data_AF-A0A7V3VBW9-F1
#
_entry.id   AF-A0A7V3VBW9-F1
#
_cell.length_a   1.000
_cell.length_b   1.000
_cell.length_c   1.000
_cell.angle_alpha   90.00
_cell.angle_beta   90.00
_cell.angle_gamma   90.00
#
_symmetry.space_group_name_H-M   'P 1'
#
loop_
_entity.id
_entity.type
_entity.pdbx_description
1 polymer ?
#
loop_
_entity_poly.entity_id
_entity_poly.type
_entity_poly.pdbx_seq_one_letter_code
_entity_poly.pdbx_strand_id
1 'polypeptide(L)' 'SASILTELVKGKDLEFVKSMEKDQLLEELGIELGPTRLKCALLSLETLKIALFGNA' A
#
# COMPACT_ATOMS: atom_id res chain seq x y z
N SER A 1 0.04 5.95 6.70
CA SER A 1 -0.10 4.97 5.60
C SER A 1 0.34 3.58 6.02
N ALA A 2 1.56 3.39 6.54
CA ALA A 2 2.09 2.06 6.89
C ALA A 2 1.22 1.25 7.87
N SER A 3 0.70 1.86 8.95
CA SER A 3 -0.16 1.15 9.90
C SER A 3 -1.49 0.68 9.30
N ILE A 4 -2.05 1.42 8.34
CA ILE A 4 -3.30 1.03 7.65
C ILE A 4 -2.99 -0.09 6.66
N LEU A 5 -1.87 0.02 5.94
CA LEU A 5 -1.39 -1.03 5.06
C LEU A 5 -1.18 -2.35 5.82
N THR A 6 -0.58 -2.32 7.02
CA THR A 6 -0.37 -3.54 7.80
C THR A 6 -1.68 -4.21 8.18
N GLU A 7 -2.71 -3.45 8.56
CA GLU A 7 -4.03 -4.02 8.88
C GLU A 7 -4.74 -4.56 7.62
N LEU A 8 -4.55 -3.93 6.46
CA LEU A 8 -5.09 -4.40 5.17
C LEU A 8 -4.52 -5.74 4.71
N VAL A 9 -3.21 -5.95 4.91
CA VAL A 9 -2.50 -7.14 4.43
C VAL A 9 -2.44 -8.27 5.46
N LYS A 10 -2.74 -7.99 6.73
CA LYS A 10 -2.68 -8.98 7.81
C LYS A 10 -3.72 -10.08 7.58
N GLY A 11 -3.26 -11.33 7.53
CA GLY A 11 -4.12 -12.49 7.28
C GLY A 11 -4.57 -12.65 5.83
N LYS A 12 -4.04 -11.85 4.89
CA LYS A 12 -4.23 -12.03 3.45
C LYS A 12 -3.14 -12.93 2.87
N ASP A 13 -3.45 -13.55 1.74
CA ASP A 13 -2.47 -14.31 0.96
C ASP A 13 -1.50 -13.42 0.20
N LEU A 14 -0.33 -13.95 -0.13
CA LEU A 14 0.70 -13.24 -0.89
C LEU A 14 0.21 -12.79 -2.28
N GLU A 15 -0.68 -13.55 -2.92
CA GLU A 15 -1.29 -13.16 -4.19
C GLU A 15 -2.13 -11.89 -4.06
N PHE A 16 -2.88 -11.74 -2.96
CA PHE A 16 -3.66 -10.54 -2.69
C PHE A 16 -2.74 -9.31 -2.52
N VAL A 17 -1.64 -9.47 -1.80
CA VAL A 17 -0.66 -8.39 -1.63
C VAL A 17 0.01 -8.02 -2.95
N LYS A 18 0.20 -9.00 -3.84
CA LYS A 18 0.74 -8.77 -5.19
C LYS A 18 -0.23 -8.00 -6.08
N SER A 19 -1.52 -8.34 -6.04
CA SER A 19 -2.58 -7.66 -6.80
C SER A 19 -3.05 -6.34 -6.19
N MET A 20 -2.56 -5.97 -5.00
CA MET A 20 -2.97 -4.75 -4.33
C MET A 20 -2.52 -3.52 -5.13
N GLU A 21 -3.50 -2.71 -5.53
CA GLU A 21 -3.25 -1.47 -6.26
C GLU A 21 -3.21 -0.26 -5.32
N LYS A 22 -2.57 0.81 -5.80
CA LYS A 22 -2.47 2.08 -5.08
C LYS A 22 -3.84 2.64 -4.67
N ASP A 23 -4.85 2.47 -5.53
CA ASP A 23 -6.18 3.06 -5.35
C ASP A 23 -6.89 2.43 -4.15
N GLN A 24 -6.72 1.14 -3.90
CA GLN A 24 -7.29 0.47 -2.71
C GLN A 24 -6.74 1.06 -1.40
N LEU A 25 -5.44 1.37 -1.36
CA LEU A 25 -4.85 2.01 -0.19
C LEU A 25 -5.34 3.46 -0.03
N LEU A 26 -5.60 4.16 -1.13
CA LEU A 26 -6.11 5.53 -1.13
C LEU A 26 -7.59 5.59 -0.73
N GLU A 27 -8.40 4.64 -1.18
CA GLU A 27 -9.81 4.46 -0.79
C GLU A 27 -9.93 4.21 0.72
N GLU A 28 -9.10 3.33 1.28
CA GLU A 28 -9.08 3.03 2.72
C GLU A 28 -8.61 4.20 3.58
N LEU A 29 -7.83 5.12 3.00
CA LEU A 29 -7.49 6.38 3.67
C LEU A 29 -8.69 7.34 3.71
N GLY A 30 -9.67 7.19 2.82
CA GLY A 30 -10.91 7.96 2.80
C GLY A 30 -10.73 9.46 2.53
N ILE A 31 -9.58 9.87 1.99
CA ILE A 31 -9.23 11.28 1.77
C ILE A 31 -8.57 11.48 0.40
N GLU A 32 -9.01 12.51 -0.32
CA GLU A 32 -8.26 13.01 -1.47
C GLU A 32 -6.93 13.61 -0.98
N LEU A 33 -5.84 12.92 -1.30
CA LEU A 33 -4.50 13.35 -0.95
C LEU A 33 -3.95 14.22 -2.07
N GLY A 34 -3.53 15.43 -1.72
CA GLY A 34 -2.75 16.26 -2.65
C GLY A 34 -1.41 15.61 -3.04
N PRO A 35 -0.80 16.06 -4.15
CA PRO A 35 0.41 15.45 -4.74
C PRO A 35 1.58 15.30 -3.77
N THR A 36 1.69 16.19 -2.78
CA THR A 36 2.74 16.14 -1.75
C THR A 36 2.58 14.98 -0.77
N ARG A 37 1.35 14.55 -0.45
CA ARG A 37 1.10 13.45 0.49
C ARG A 37 0.93 12.10 -0.19
N LEU A 38 0.65 12.08 -1.49
CA LEU A 38 0.58 10.86 -2.29
C LEU A 38 1.86 10.01 -2.16
N LYS A 39 3.04 10.61 -2.24
CA LYS A 39 4.31 9.88 -2.07
C LYS A 39 4.41 9.17 -0.72
N CYS A 40 4.05 9.84 0.37
CA CYS A 40 4.08 9.25 1.71
C CYS A 40 3.03 8.13 1.88
N ALA A 41 1.88 8.26 1.20
CA ALA A 41 0.87 7.22 1.19
C ALA A 41 1.32 5.97 0.43
N LEU A 42 1.95 6.15 -0.72
CA LEU A 42 2.38 5.06 -1.60
C LEU A 42 3.69 4.40 -1.18
N LEU A 43 4.59 5.13 -0.51
CA LEU A 43 5.91 4.62 -0.11
C LEU A 43 5.83 3.30 0.66
N SER A 44 4.86 3.15 1.57
CA SER A 44 4.70 1.91 2.33
C SER A 44 4.25 0.73 1.46
N LEU A 45 3.42 0.96 0.45
CA LEU A 45 2.95 -0.08 -0.48
C LEU A 45 4.11 -0.54 -1.37
N GLU A 46 4.88 0.40 -1.89
CA GLU A 46 6.06 0.13 -2.71
C GLU A 46 7.14 -0.63 -1.93
N THR A 47 7.42 -0.18 -0.70
CA THR A 47 8.34 -0.88 0.21
C THR A 47 7.89 -2.31 0.50
N LEU A 48 6.59 -2.55 0.71
CA LEU A 48 6.05 -3.90 0.93
C LEU A 48 6.21 -4.79 -0.30
N LYS A 49 5.93 -4.27 -1.50
CA LYS A 49 6.11 -5.02 -2.75
C LYS A 49 7.58 -5.36 -3.00
N ILE A 50 8.51 -4.43 -2.74
CA ILE A 50 9.94 -4.68 -2.83
C ILE A 50 10.39 -5.72 -1.80
N ALA A 51 9.92 -5.62 -0.56
CA ALA A 51 10.28 -6.57 0.50
C ALA A 51 9.82 -8.00 0.21
N LEU A 52 8.66 -8.17 -0.46
CA LEU A 52 8.10 -9.47 -0.79
C LEU A 52 8.60 -10.04 -2.12
N PHE A 53 8.82 -9.19 -3.13
CA PHE A 53 9.08 -9.62 -4.51
C PHE A 53 10.45 -9.20 -5.07
N GLY A 54 11.22 -8.40 -4.34
CA GLY A 54 12.61 -8.07 -4.67
C GLY A 54 12.84 -7.13 -5.85
N ASN A 55 11.80 -6.73 -6.59
CA ASN A 55 11.93 -5.86 -7.76
C ASN A 55 11.29 -4.48 -7.50
N ALA A 56 12.10 -3.44 -7.71
CA ALA A 56 11.71 -2.04 -7.87
C ALA A 56 11.46 -1.75 -9.35
#